data_AF-A0A7S4FLT3-F1
#
_entry.id   AF-A0A7S4FLT3-F1
#
_cell.length_a   1.000
_cell.length_b   1.000
_cell.length_c   1.000
_cell.angle_alpha   90.00
_cell.angle_beta   90.00
_cell.angle_gamma   90.00
#
_symmetry.space_group_name_H-M   'P 1'
#
loop_
_entity.id
_entity.type
_entity.pdbx_description
1 polymer ?
#
loop_
_entity_poly.entity_id
_entity_poly.type
_entity_poly.pdbx_seq_one_letter_code
_entity_poly.pdbx_strand_id
1 'polypeptide(L)'
;ERTSHSLPIMECKLAVCSLLSTVLDIATEEKLDRIVDHFSNPAEICSGDTSHIVSYVKESPMSPVFILIAEQLPTILRKFLMYPHKSLVSSALSLIFRLGSINSEISSLLQEVQLLQSPSRVELYREACRHAVRLQNFYNNKSNLKGKWAEVMLKEMQWFMSKLRVNPSTPTTVPPKPAQGYSLSLSQHHFERQCESVMQGTDEVMDVQDMLRSLKVHDAILKILEAEPDDSEPDEETLPPVMYGFLTAFCEDNPKNQAALCTDSSLRTFAGQLTDDVGADKLLIAIFHDNYELCARRHESLIEALVREACRLSSVAMGCIDCLRCLVAVKQVPIQHSQYQILTNLNKIATKVLC
;
A
#
# COMPACT_ATOMS: atom_id res chain seq x y z
N GLU A 1 -26.66 -1.20 -48.27
CA GLU A 1 -26.84 -0.83 -46.85
C GLU A 1 -27.18 -1.97 -45.87
N ARG A 2 -27.34 -3.24 -46.30
CA ARG A 2 -27.67 -4.36 -45.37
C ARG A 2 -26.49 -5.20 -44.85
N THR A 3 -25.24 -4.87 -45.21
CA THR A 3 -24.05 -5.66 -44.82
C THR A 3 -23.28 -5.08 -43.63
N SER A 4 -23.48 -3.83 -43.23
CA SER A 4 -22.71 -3.15 -42.17
C SER A 4 -23.01 -3.63 -40.74
N HIS A 5 -24.08 -4.41 -40.55
CA HIS A 5 -24.57 -4.90 -39.26
C HIS A 5 -24.46 -6.43 -39.11
N SER A 6 -23.74 -7.13 -39.99
CA SER A 6 -23.53 -8.56 -39.79
C SER A 6 -22.68 -8.77 -38.52
N LEU A 7 -23.06 -9.76 -37.71
CA LEU A 7 -22.35 -10.12 -36.48
C LEU A 7 -20.83 -10.26 -36.68
N PRO A 8 -20.33 -10.89 -37.78
CA PRO A 8 -18.89 -11.00 -38.03
C PRO A 8 -18.19 -9.65 -38.25
N ILE A 9 -18.85 -8.68 -38.88
CA ILE A 9 -18.28 -7.35 -39.09
C ILE A 9 -18.18 -6.57 -37.77
N MET A 10 -19.12 -6.79 -36.85
CA MET A 10 -19.07 -6.17 -35.52
C MET A 10 -17.97 -6.79 -34.66
N GLU A 11 -17.78 -8.10 -34.74
CA GLU A 11 -16.65 -8.80 -34.10
C GLU A 11 -15.31 -8.33 -34.66
N CYS A 12 -15.17 -8.17 -35.99
CA CYS A 12 -13.97 -7.58 -36.58
C CYS A 12 -13.72 -6.15 -36.09
N LYS A 13 -14.74 -5.30 -35.99
CA LYS A 13 -14.59 -3.93 -35.48
C LYS A 13 -14.18 -3.90 -34.01
N LEU A 14 -14.70 -4.82 -33.19
CA LEU A 14 -14.28 -4.99 -31.80
C LEU A 14 -12.82 -5.46 -31.70
N ALA A 15 -12.42 -6.43 -32.52
CA ALA A 15 -11.03 -6.87 -32.60
C ALA A 15 -10.09 -5.73 -33.01
N VAL A 16 -10.51 -4.89 -33.96
CA VAL A 16 -9.76 -3.67 -34.33
C VAL A 16 -9.65 -2.70 -33.16
N CYS A 17 -10.73 -2.46 -32.39
CA CYS A 17 -10.65 -1.63 -31.18
C CYS A 17 -9.66 -2.21 -30.15
N SER A 18 -9.63 -3.53 -29.98
CA SER A 18 -8.68 -4.21 -29.09
C SER A 18 -7.23 -3.99 -29.55
N LEU A 19 -6.96 -4.21 -30.84
CA LEU A 19 -5.64 -3.96 -31.43
C LEU A 19 -5.20 -2.50 -31.28
N LEU A 20 -6.11 -1.55 -31.51
CA LEU A 20 -5.83 -0.14 -31.33
C LEU A 20 -5.51 0.19 -29.87
N SER A 21 -6.18 -0.44 -28.91
CA SER A 21 -5.83 -0.30 -27.50
C SER A 21 -4.40 -0.76 -27.23
N THR A 22 -4.00 -1.92 -27.76
CA THR A 22 -2.62 -2.43 -27.61
C THR A 22 -1.59 -1.52 -28.26
N VAL A 23 -1.91 -0.92 -29.42
CA VAL A 23 -1.02 0.06 -30.06
C VAL A 23 -0.88 1.32 -29.20
N LEU A 24 -1.94 1.76 -28.52
CA LEU A 24 -1.87 2.87 -27.57
C LEU A 24 -1.03 2.50 -26.33
N ASP A 25 -1.11 1.26 -25.84
CA ASP A 25 -0.25 0.76 -24.75
C ASP A 25 1.23 0.87 -25.13
N ILE A 26 1.61 0.33 -26.30
CA ILE A 26 2.99 0.37 -26.81
C ILE A 26 3.47 1.81 -27.02
N ALA A 27 2.63 2.68 -27.58
CA ALA A 27 3.02 4.08 -27.80
C ALA A 27 3.21 4.84 -26.48
N THR A 28 2.46 4.48 -25.45
CA THR A 28 2.59 5.05 -24.11
C THR A 28 3.88 4.58 -23.43
N GLU A 29 4.20 3.28 -23.55
CA GLU A 29 5.46 2.69 -23.09
C GLU A 29 6.67 3.33 -23.78
N GLU A 30 6.64 3.49 -25.11
CA GLU A 30 7.72 4.15 -25.86
C GLU A 30 7.96 5.59 -25.40
N LYS A 31 6.89 6.34 -25.05
CA LYS A 31 7.04 7.69 -24.50
C LYS A 31 7.59 7.67 -23.08
N LEU A 32 7.19 6.71 -22.25
CA LEU A 32 7.74 6.53 -20.90
C LEU A 32 9.24 6.24 -20.95
N ASP A 33 9.67 5.31 -21.81
CA ASP A 33 11.09 4.96 -21.97
C ASP A 33 11.92 6.19 -22.39
N ARG A 34 11.44 6.98 -23.36
CA ARG A 34 12.11 8.23 -23.77
C ARG A 34 12.22 9.25 -22.64
N ILE A 35 11.22 9.32 -21.77
CA ILE A 35 11.25 10.22 -20.60
C ILE A 35 12.29 9.71 -19.60
N VAL A 36 12.28 8.40 -19.29
CA VAL A 36 13.24 7.79 -18.36
C VAL A 36 14.67 7.89 -18.89
N ASP A 37 14.90 7.67 -20.18
CA ASP A 37 16.21 7.78 -20.83
C ASP A 37 16.76 9.21 -20.77
N HIS A 38 15.90 10.22 -20.99
CA HIS A 38 16.28 11.63 -20.87
C HIS A 38 16.79 11.93 -19.44
N PHE A 39 15.99 11.55 -18.43
CA PHE A 39 16.34 11.76 -17.02
C PHE A 39 17.36 10.77 -16.46
N SER A 40 17.78 9.76 -17.22
CA SER A 40 18.85 8.86 -16.81
C SER A 40 20.23 9.53 -16.89
N ASN A 41 20.33 10.68 -17.58
CA ASN A 41 21.56 11.44 -17.67
C ASN A 41 21.73 12.37 -16.44
N PRO A 42 22.74 12.16 -15.58
CA PRO A 42 22.92 12.94 -14.35
C PRO A 42 23.16 14.45 -14.58
N ALA A 43 23.49 14.87 -15.81
CA ALA A 43 23.72 16.27 -16.16
C ALA A 43 22.44 17.15 -16.11
N GLU A 44 21.25 16.55 -16.26
CA GLU A 44 19.98 17.30 -16.33
C GLU A 44 19.29 17.44 -14.96
N ILE A 45 19.52 16.49 -14.04
CA ILE A 45 18.88 16.44 -12.72
C ILE A 45 19.46 17.48 -11.74
N CYS A 46 20.69 17.96 -11.97
CA CYS A 46 21.40 18.84 -11.03
C CYS A 46 20.80 20.26 -10.88
N SER A 47 19.80 20.65 -11.67
CA SER A 47 19.25 22.01 -11.62
C SER A 47 18.19 22.25 -10.53
N GLY A 48 17.67 21.21 -9.89
CA GLY A 48 16.69 21.33 -8.78
C GLY A 48 15.34 21.96 -9.15
N ASP A 49 15.19 22.46 -10.38
CA ASP A 49 13.96 23.02 -10.92
C ASP A 49 13.13 21.87 -11.52
N THR A 50 11.95 21.55 -11.00
CA THR A 50 11.11 20.47 -11.56
C THR A 50 10.19 20.94 -12.69
N SER A 51 10.18 22.25 -13.00
CA SER A 51 9.30 22.82 -14.02
C SER A 51 9.68 22.36 -15.44
N HIS A 52 10.98 22.19 -15.71
CA HIS A 52 11.47 21.68 -17.00
C HIS A 52 11.05 20.23 -17.28
N ILE A 53 10.83 19.43 -16.23
CA ILE A 53 10.35 18.05 -16.34
C ILE A 53 8.92 18.04 -16.87
N VAL A 54 8.04 18.87 -16.29
CA VAL A 54 6.63 18.96 -16.69
C VAL A 54 6.49 19.52 -18.09
N SER A 55 7.30 20.51 -18.49
CA SER A 55 7.31 21.02 -19.86
C SER A 55 7.82 19.95 -20.83
N TYR A 56 8.89 19.24 -20.49
CA TYR A 56 9.42 18.16 -21.34
C TYR A 56 8.41 17.02 -21.55
N VAL A 57 7.73 16.56 -20.50
CA VAL A 57 6.70 15.51 -20.63
C VAL A 57 5.54 15.95 -21.53
N LYS A 58 5.15 17.22 -21.46
CA LYS A 58 4.08 17.79 -22.32
C LYS A 58 4.52 17.99 -23.76
N GLU A 59 5.75 18.43 -23.98
CA GLU A 59 6.31 18.77 -25.28
C GLU A 59 6.93 17.55 -26.00
N SER A 60 7.24 16.48 -25.25
CA SER A 60 7.83 15.26 -25.79
C SER A 60 6.88 14.63 -26.81
N PRO A 61 7.32 14.55 -28.08
CA PRO A 61 6.49 14.04 -29.15
C PRO A 61 6.29 12.52 -28.98
N MET A 62 5.04 12.10 -29.12
CA MET A 62 4.72 10.67 -29.27
C MET A 62 5.32 10.13 -30.57
N SER A 63 5.43 8.81 -30.66
CA SER A 63 5.85 8.11 -31.87
C SER A 63 5.12 8.61 -33.14
N PRO A 64 5.76 8.72 -34.30
CA PRO A 64 5.10 9.14 -35.55
C PRO A 64 3.87 8.28 -35.89
N VAL A 65 3.90 7.00 -35.53
CA VAL A 65 2.77 6.06 -35.66
C VAL A 65 1.59 6.51 -34.82
N PHE A 66 1.83 7.00 -33.60
CA PHE A 66 0.80 7.52 -32.73
C PHE A 66 0.19 8.82 -33.27
N ILE A 67 1.00 9.73 -33.83
CA ILE A 67 0.50 10.98 -34.43
C ILE A 67 -0.47 10.69 -35.57
N LEU A 68 -0.10 9.75 -36.46
CA LEU A 68 -0.96 9.26 -37.55
C LEU A 68 -2.28 8.67 -37.03
N ILE A 69 -2.21 7.91 -35.93
CA ILE A 69 -3.38 7.32 -35.29
C ILE A 69 -4.24 8.41 -34.65
N ALA A 70 -3.67 9.33 -33.89
CA ALA A 70 -4.38 10.37 -33.16
C ALA A 70 -5.19 11.31 -34.07
N GLU A 71 -4.71 11.56 -35.30
CA GLU A 71 -5.43 12.40 -36.26
C GLU A 71 -6.65 11.70 -36.89
N GLN A 72 -6.50 10.43 -37.26
CA GLN A 72 -7.52 9.72 -38.06
C GLN A 72 -8.48 8.89 -37.20
N LEU A 73 -8.01 8.42 -36.05
CA LEU A 73 -8.73 7.48 -35.19
C LEU A 73 -10.00 8.10 -34.58
N PRO A 74 -10.03 9.35 -34.07
CA PRO A 74 -11.26 9.93 -33.52
C PRO A 74 -12.41 9.97 -34.53
N THR A 75 -12.11 10.22 -35.81
CA THR A 75 -13.09 10.25 -36.88
C THR A 75 -13.67 8.85 -37.17
N ILE A 76 -12.83 7.82 -37.13
CA ILE A 76 -13.24 6.42 -37.30
C ILE A 76 -14.07 5.95 -36.09
N LEU A 77 -13.61 6.27 -34.87
CA LEU A 77 -14.31 5.88 -33.64
C LEU A 77 -15.67 6.57 -33.51
N ARG A 78 -15.83 7.83 -33.94
CA ARG A 78 -17.15 8.50 -34.02
C ARG A 78 -18.11 7.76 -34.94
N LYS A 79 -17.63 7.16 -36.04
CA LYS A 79 -18.47 6.32 -36.90
C LYS A 79 -18.89 5.04 -36.17
N PHE A 80 -18.05 4.49 -35.28
CA PHE A 80 -18.40 3.31 -34.48
C PHE A 80 -19.49 3.60 -33.44
N LEU A 81 -19.61 4.85 -32.97
CA LEU A 81 -20.69 5.28 -32.08
C LEU A 81 -22.08 5.24 -32.74
N MET A 82 -22.13 5.30 -34.07
CA MET A 82 -23.39 5.28 -34.81
C MET A 82 -23.99 3.87 -34.95
N TYR A 83 -23.28 2.83 -34.49
CA TYR A 83 -23.77 1.45 -34.54
C TYR A 83 -24.56 1.10 -33.26
N PRO A 84 -25.64 0.31 -33.36
CA PRO A 84 -26.49 -0.05 -32.21
C PRO A 84 -25.86 -1.07 -31.24
N HIS A 85 -24.59 -1.46 -31.44
CA HIS A 85 -23.93 -2.50 -30.65
C HIS A 85 -23.21 -1.92 -29.43
N LYS A 86 -23.77 -2.17 -28.24
CA LYS A 86 -23.31 -1.57 -26.97
C LYS A 86 -21.82 -1.77 -26.70
N SER A 87 -21.28 -2.97 -26.89
CA SER A 87 -19.86 -3.22 -26.61
C SER A 87 -18.94 -2.45 -27.56
N LEU A 88 -19.35 -2.21 -28.81
CA LEU A 88 -18.53 -1.49 -29.77
C LEU A 88 -18.53 0.01 -29.43
N VAL A 89 -19.69 0.54 -29.09
CA VAL A 89 -19.84 1.92 -28.60
C VAL A 89 -18.99 2.12 -27.34
N SER A 90 -19.04 1.18 -26.39
CA SER A 90 -18.23 1.23 -25.16
C SER A 90 -16.73 1.24 -25.45
N SER A 91 -16.23 0.30 -26.27
CA SER A 91 -14.81 0.26 -26.66
C SER A 91 -14.39 1.52 -27.42
N ALA A 92 -15.23 2.04 -28.32
CA ALA A 92 -14.94 3.25 -29.08
C ALA A 92 -14.90 4.50 -28.19
N LEU A 93 -15.82 4.63 -27.24
CA LEU A 93 -15.80 5.72 -26.25
C LEU A 93 -14.57 5.63 -25.36
N SER A 94 -14.23 4.44 -24.86
CA SER A 94 -13.04 4.21 -24.04
C SER A 94 -11.77 4.68 -24.75
N LEU A 95 -11.60 4.30 -26.03
CA LEU A 95 -10.46 4.74 -26.85
C LEU A 95 -10.45 6.26 -27.09
N ILE A 96 -11.60 6.88 -27.35
CA ILE A 96 -11.69 8.35 -27.52
C ILE A 96 -11.27 9.07 -26.25
N PHE A 97 -11.78 8.64 -25.09
CA PHE A 97 -11.41 9.24 -23.81
C PHE A 97 -9.93 9.05 -23.53
N ARG A 98 -9.42 7.83 -23.73
CA ARG A 98 -8.01 7.51 -23.53
C ARG A 98 -7.12 8.42 -24.37
N LEU A 99 -7.39 8.57 -25.67
CA LEU A 99 -6.65 9.48 -26.57
C LEU A 99 -6.58 10.92 -26.04
N GLY A 100 -7.66 11.41 -25.43
CA GLY A 100 -7.71 12.75 -24.82
C GLY A 100 -6.98 12.84 -23.47
N SER A 101 -6.76 11.72 -22.79
CA SER A 101 -6.19 11.64 -21.44
C SER A 101 -4.79 11.02 -21.38
N ILE A 102 -4.09 10.86 -22.52
CA ILE A 102 -2.77 10.20 -22.55
C ILE A 102 -1.75 10.88 -21.64
N ASN A 103 -1.70 12.22 -21.61
CA ASN A 103 -0.74 12.91 -20.74
C ASN A 103 -1.03 12.69 -19.25
N SER A 104 -2.31 12.60 -18.86
CA SER A 104 -2.68 12.22 -17.48
C SER A 104 -2.38 10.75 -17.20
N GLU A 105 -2.56 9.88 -18.18
CA GLU A 105 -2.22 8.45 -18.08
C GLU A 105 -0.71 8.27 -17.89
N ILE A 106 0.12 8.91 -18.71
CA ILE A 106 1.59 8.93 -18.57
C ILE A 106 2.00 9.49 -17.21
N SER A 107 1.39 10.59 -16.79
CA SER A 107 1.68 11.17 -15.47
C SER A 107 1.33 10.23 -14.33
N SER A 108 0.23 9.47 -14.45
CA SER A 108 -0.17 8.46 -13.47
C SER A 108 0.81 7.28 -13.48
N LEU A 109 1.20 6.79 -14.66
CA LEU A 109 2.16 5.70 -14.81
C LEU A 109 3.54 6.09 -14.25
N LEU A 110 4.01 7.31 -14.50
CA LEU A 110 5.27 7.82 -13.93
C LEU A 110 5.25 7.86 -12.40
N GLN A 111 4.09 8.07 -11.77
CA GLN A 111 3.96 7.99 -10.30
C GLN A 111 4.04 6.55 -9.78
N GLU A 112 3.74 5.56 -10.63
CA GLU A 112 3.75 4.14 -10.27
C GLU A 112 5.08 3.45 -10.63
N VAL A 113 5.87 4.00 -11.56
CA VAL A 113 7.16 3.44 -11.99
C VAL A 113 8.19 3.55 -10.86
N GLN A 114 8.76 2.41 -10.48
CA GLN A 114 9.84 2.33 -9.49
C GLN A 114 11.20 2.15 -10.19
N LEU A 115 12.14 3.05 -9.90
CA LEU A 115 13.52 2.94 -10.39
C LEU A 115 14.32 2.02 -9.45
N LEU A 116 14.83 0.91 -9.99
CA LEU A 116 15.57 -0.10 -9.24
C LEU A 116 17.05 -0.11 -9.64
N GLN A 117 17.95 0.04 -8.66
CA GLN A 117 19.38 0.22 -8.92
C GLN A 117 20.15 -1.09 -9.19
N SER A 118 19.60 -2.25 -8.81
CA SER A 118 20.32 -3.53 -8.92
C SER A 118 19.44 -4.66 -9.51
N PRO A 119 20.04 -5.62 -10.25
CA PRO A 119 19.30 -6.73 -10.85
C PRO A 119 18.66 -7.64 -9.79
N SER A 120 19.27 -7.76 -8.61
CA SER A 120 18.70 -8.50 -7.47
C SER A 120 17.39 -7.85 -6.97
N ARG A 121 17.32 -6.51 -6.95
CA ARG A 121 16.09 -5.78 -6.58
C ARG A 121 15.01 -5.91 -7.65
N VAL A 122 15.39 -6.03 -8.93
CA VAL A 122 14.43 -6.31 -10.02
C VAL A 122 13.78 -7.68 -9.84
N GLU A 123 14.54 -8.72 -9.49
CA GLU A 123 13.93 -10.05 -9.26
C GLU A 123 13.06 -10.06 -8.01
N LEU A 124 13.51 -9.42 -6.92
CA LEU A 124 12.69 -9.25 -5.72
C LEU A 124 11.37 -8.53 -6.02
N TYR A 125 11.41 -7.47 -6.82
CA TYR A 125 10.22 -6.74 -7.26
C TYR A 125 9.30 -7.64 -8.09
N ARG A 126 9.84 -8.40 -9.05
CA ARG A 126 9.07 -9.34 -9.87
C ARG A 126 8.41 -10.42 -9.03
N GLU A 127 9.10 -10.96 -8.03
CA GLU A 127 8.51 -11.91 -7.08
C GLU A 127 7.39 -11.24 -6.29
N ALA A 128 7.63 -10.05 -5.73
CA ALA A 128 6.63 -9.30 -4.97
C ALA A 128 5.36 -9.03 -5.80
N CYS A 129 5.51 -8.63 -7.08
CA CYS A 129 4.39 -8.46 -8.00
C CYS A 129 3.58 -9.74 -8.19
N ARG A 130 4.25 -10.90 -8.36
CA ARG A 130 3.57 -12.20 -8.51
C ARG A 130 2.76 -12.53 -7.26
N HIS A 131 3.33 -12.32 -6.07
CA HIS A 131 2.66 -12.54 -4.79
C HIS A 131 1.49 -11.56 -4.57
N ALA A 132 1.67 -10.28 -4.90
CA ALA A 132 0.63 -9.25 -4.79
C ALA A 132 -0.58 -9.52 -5.70
N VAL A 133 -0.34 -9.88 -6.96
CA VAL A 133 -1.41 -10.22 -7.93
C VAL A 133 -2.17 -11.48 -7.48
N ARG A 134 -1.46 -12.49 -6.96
CA ARG A 134 -2.12 -13.68 -6.39
C ARG A 134 -3.04 -13.30 -5.24
N LEU A 135 -2.56 -12.49 -4.30
CA LEU A 135 -3.33 -12.02 -3.16
C LEU A 135 -4.61 -11.28 -3.60
N GLN A 136 -4.50 -10.35 -4.55
CA GLN A 136 -5.67 -9.64 -5.10
C GLN A 136 -6.64 -10.59 -5.79
N ASN A 137 -6.15 -11.54 -6.57
CA ASN A 137 -6.98 -12.53 -7.24
C ASN A 137 -7.70 -13.46 -6.27
N PHE A 138 -7.08 -13.81 -5.13
CA PHE A 138 -7.70 -14.64 -4.10
C PHE A 138 -8.83 -13.92 -3.39
N TYR A 139 -8.66 -12.63 -3.08
CA TYR A 139 -9.74 -11.83 -2.54
C TYR A 139 -10.92 -11.74 -3.52
N ASN A 140 -10.64 -11.39 -4.78
CA ASN A 140 -11.68 -11.21 -5.80
C ASN A 140 -12.41 -12.52 -6.16
N ASN A 141 -11.75 -13.67 -6.01
CA ASN A 141 -12.29 -15.00 -6.34
C ASN A 141 -12.51 -15.87 -5.10
N LYS A 142 -12.73 -15.28 -3.91
CA LYS A 142 -12.92 -16.01 -2.63
C LYS A 142 -13.91 -17.17 -2.77
N SER A 143 -15.01 -16.96 -3.52
CA SER A 143 -16.05 -17.97 -3.77
C SER A 143 -15.57 -19.26 -4.45
N ASN A 144 -14.46 -19.21 -5.19
CA ASN A 144 -13.92 -20.33 -5.97
C ASN A 144 -12.91 -21.17 -5.17
N LEU A 145 -12.55 -20.78 -3.95
CA LEU A 145 -11.44 -21.36 -3.17
C LEU A 145 -11.86 -22.00 -1.84
N LYS A 146 -13.16 -22.34 -1.69
CA LYS A 146 -13.73 -22.90 -0.46
C LYS A 146 -12.83 -23.97 0.18
N GLY A 147 -12.40 -23.72 1.41
CA GLY A 147 -11.55 -24.62 2.21
C GLY A 147 -10.05 -24.66 1.89
N LYS A 148 -9.53 -23.86 0.96
CA LYS A 148 -8.07 -23.70 0.72
C LYS A 148 -7.59 -22.26 0.82
N TRP A 149 -8.50 -21.31 1.01
CA TRP A 149 -8.20 -19.89 1.04
C TRP A 149 -7.21 -19.54 2.16
N ALA A 150 -7.45 -20.00 3.39
CA ALA A 150 -6.59 -19.73 4.53
C ALA A 150 -5.15 -20.25 4.36
N GLU A 151 -4.98 -21.49 3.89
CA GLU A 151 -3.66 -22.10 3.67
C GLU A 151 -2.84 -21.32 2.64
N VAL A 152 -3.48 -20.91 1.54
CA VAL A 152 -2.83 -20.17 0.47
C VAL A 152 -2.48 -18.76 0.95
N MET A 153 -3.41 -18.06 1.61
CA MET A 153 -3.17 -16.74 2.18
C MET A 153 -2.03 -16.76 3.20
N LEU A 154 -1.97 -17.78 4.04
CA LEU A 154 -0.90 -17.95 5.02
C LEU A 154 0.48 -18.07 4.35
N LYS A 155 0.59 -18.85 3.26
CA LYS A 155 1.85 -18.97 2.50
C LYS A 155 2.30 -17.65 1.88
N GLU A 156 1.36 -16.90 1.32
CA GLU A 156 1.65 -15.58 0.74
C GLU A 156 2.10 -14.60 1.83
N MET A 157 1.41 -14.56 2.98
CA MET A 157 1.80 -13.74 4.13
C MET A 157 3.18 -14.11 4.69
N GLN A 158 3.48 -15.40 4.81
CA GLN A 158 4.78 -15.88 5.27
C GLN A 158 5.91 -15.41 4.36
N TRP A 159 5.70 -15.39 3.04
CA TRP A 159 6.68 -14.86 2.10
C TRP A 159 6.95 -13.37 2.38
N PHE A 160 5.91 -12.55 2.49
CA PHE A 160 6.07 -11.12 2.78
C PHE A 160 6.78 -10.86 4.12
N MET A 161 6.37 -11.58 5.17
CA MET A 161 6.97 -11.49 6.50
C MET A 161 8.44 -11.86 6.49
N SER A 162 8.82 -12.89 5.72
CA SER A 162 10.24 -13.28 5.57
C SER A 162 11.10 -12.16 4.96
N LYS A 163 10.53 -11.35 4.06
CA LYS A 163 11.23 -10.22 3.42
C LYS A 163 11.27 -8.99 4.31
N LEU A 164 10.25 -8.81 5.16
CA LEU A 164 10.24 -7.79 6.22
C LEU A 164 11.06 -8.20 7.46
N ARG A 165 11.84 -9.29 7.37
CA ARG A 165 12.67 -9.84 8.46
C ARG A 165 11.88 -10.20 9.74
N VAL A 166 10.58 -10.45 9.61
CA VAL A 166 9.75 -10.96 10.71
C VAL A 166 9.83 -12.48 10.71
N ASN A 167 10.47 -13.05 11.74
CA ASN A 167 10.36 -14.49 11.98
C ASN A 167 8.96 -14.79 12.51
N PRO A 168 8.14 -15.64 11.86
CA PRO A 168 6.77 -15.93 12.29
C PRO A 168 6.63 -16.74 13.59
N SER A 169 7.67 -16.88 14.42
CA SER A 169 7.66 -17.78 15.58
C SER A 169 8.24 -17.13 16.84
N THR A 170 7.35 -16.57 17.67
CA THR A 170 7.42 -16.43 19.14
C THR A 170 8.44 -15.49 19.82
N PRO A 171 8.17 -15.04 21.06
CA PRO A 171 8.69 -13.81 21.64
C PRO A 171 9.84 -13.98 22.66
N THR A 172 10.51 -12.86 22.90
CA THR A 172 11.23 -12.42 24.12
C THR A 172 12.63 -12.98 24.45
N THR A 173 13.56 -12.01 24.53
CA THR A 173 14.68 -11.86 25.49
C THR A 173 15.69 -12.98 25.70
N VAL A 174 16.94 -12.67 25.33
CA VAL A 174 18.07 -12.81 26.28
C VAL A 174 18.95 -11.55 26.16
N PRO A 175 19.15 -10.76 27.24
CA PRO A 175 20.16 -9.69 27.24
C PRO A 175 21.58 -10.30 27.35
N PRO A 176 22.58 -9.78 26.61
CA PRO A 176 23.94 -10.27 26.72
C PRO A 176 24.59 -9.80 28.04
N LYS A 177 25.20 -10.75 28.78
CA LYS A 177 26.00 -10.53 29.99
C LYS A 177 27.17 -9.57 29.71
N PRO A 178 27.57 -8.70 30.68
CA PRO A 178 28.69 -7.80 30.49
C PRO A 178 30.02 -8.55 30.70
N ALA A 179 30.88 -8.55 29.68
CA ALA A 179 32.29 -8.92 29.81
C ALA A 179 33.12 -7.63 29.91
N GLN A 180 33.88 -7.52 31.00
CA GLN A 180 34.75 -6.40 31.33
C GLN A 180 35.94 -6.30 30.37
N GLY A 181 36.28 -5.04 30.02
CA GLY A 181 37.63 -4.64 29.61
C GLY A 181 37.85 -4.55 28.10
N TYR A 182 37.49 -3.41 27.49
CA TYR A 182 37.97 -3.04 26.15
C TYR A 182 38.45 -1.59 26.13
N SER A 183 39.61 -1.40 25.51
CA SER A 183 40.26 -0.12 25.26
C SER A 183 39.39 0.78 24.37
N LEU A 184 39.23 2.05 24.75
CA LEU A 184 38.27 3.03 24.21
C LEU A 184 38.32 3.27 22.69
N SER A 185 39.38 2.86 21.98
CA SER A 185 39.53 3.09 20.53
C SER A 185 39.02 1.95 19.64
N LEU A 186 39.00 0.70 20.14
CA LEU A 186 38.43 -0.44 19.41
C LEU A 186 36.90 -0.45 19.50
N SER A 187 36.32 0.13 20.55
CA SER A 187 34.87 0.27 20.72
C SER A 187 34.25 1.30 19.78
N GLN A 188 34.96 2.36 19.40
CA GLN A 188 34.42 3.38 18.46
C GLN A 188 34.27 2.81 17.04
N HIS A 189 35.30 2.15 16.51
CA HIS A 189 35.24 1.58 15.16
C HIS A 189 34.28 0.36 15.09
N HIS A 190 34.15 -0.43 16.16
CA HIS A 190 33.12 -1.47 16.21
C HIS A 190 31.69 -0.89 16.26
N PHE A 191 31.51 0.19 17.03
CA PHE A 191 30.24 0.89 17.13
C PHE A 191 29.84 1.54 15.80
N GLU A 192 30.77 2.21 15.11
CA GLU A 192 30.54 2.79 13.79
C GLU A 192 30.15 1.73 12.75
N ARG A 193 30.88 0.61 12.67
CA ARG A 193 30.49 -0.51 11.78
C ARG A 193 29.15 -1.13 12.14
N GLN A 194 28.82 -1.20 13.43
CA GLN A 194 27.54 -1.72 13.89
C GLN A 194 26.42 -0.74 13.54
N CYS A 195 26.63 0.56 13.69
CA CYS A 195 25.71 1.59 13.24
C CYS A 195 25.55 1.56 11.71
N GLU A 196 26.63 1.48 10.93
CA GLU A 196 26.57 1.35 9.48
C GLU A 196 25.84 0.09 9.03
N SER A 197 26.08 -1.06 9.69
CA SER A 197 25.37 -2.31 9.41
C SER A 197 23.90 -2.26 9.83
N VAL A 198 23.56 -1.56 10.91
CA VAL A 198 22.16 -1.36 11.34
C VAL A 198 21.46 -0.41 10.38
N MET A 199 22.10 0.68 9.95
CA MET A 199 21.55 1.65 9.00
C MET A 199 21.34 1.03 7.61
N GLN A 200 22.30 0.23 7.11
CA GLN A 200 22.10 -0.55 5.89
C GLN A 200 20.96 -1.56 6.05
N GLY A 201 20.84 -2.14 7.25
CA GLY A 201 19.75 -3.03 7.59
C GLY A 201 18.38 -2.35 7.59
N THR A 202 18.27 -1.12 8.06
CA THR A 202 17.02 -0.34 8.09
C THR A 202 16.65 0.19 6.70
N ASP A 203 17.63 0.63 5.91
CA ASP A 203 17.39 1.13 4.56
C ASP A 203 16.83 0.04 3.64
N GLU A 204 17.36 -1.19 3.73
CA GLU A 204 16.83 -2.34 2.97
C GLU A 204 15.39 -2.71 3.38
N VAL A 205 15.04 -2.59 4.65
CA VAL A 205 13.68 -2.89 5.13
C VAL A 205 12.70 -1.80 4.69
N MET A 206 13.07 -0.53 4.84
CA MET A 206 12.27 0.59 4.34
C MET A 206 12.06 0.53 2.83
N ASP A 207 13.08 0.10 2.08
CA ASP A 207 12.98 -0.14 0.64
C ASP A 207 11.94 -1.21 0.28
N VAL A 208 11.91 -2.32 1.02
CA VAL A 208 10.91 -3.39 0.85
C VAL A 208 9.52 -2.89 1.24
N GLN A 209 9.39 -2.20 2.37
CA GLN A 209 8.16 -1.58 2.84
C GLN A 209 7.59 -0.59 1.80
N ASP A 210 8.43 0.25 1.21
CA ASP A 210 8.05 1.23 0.19
C ASP A 210 7.59 0.56 -1.10
N MET A 211 8.25 -0.53 -1.51
CA MET A 211 7.83 -1.37 -2.63
C MET A 211 6.49 -2.06 -2.37
N LEU A 212 6.25 -2.58 -1.17
CA LEU A 212 4.95 -3.20 -0.83
C LEU A 212 3.82 -2.16 -0.78
N ARG A 213 4.15 -0.90 -0.43
CA ARG A 213 3.22 0.23 -0.49
C ARG A 213 2.84 0.54 -1.94
N SER A 214 3.81 0.64 -2.86
CA SER A 214 3.53 0.93 -4.27
C SER A 214 2.69 -0.17 -4.92
N LEU A 215 2.90 -1.43 -4.54
CA LEU A 215 2.10 -2.58 -5.00
C LEU A 215 0.72 -2.70 -4.33
N LYS A 216 0.37 -1.80 -3.40
CA LYS A 216 -0.92 -1.78 -2.68
C LYS A 216 -1.27 -3.11 -2.02
N VAL A 217 -0.26 -3.82 -1.49
CA VAL A 217 -0.47 -5.09 -0.79
C VAL A 217 -1.26 -4.86 0.51
N HIS A 218 -0.94 -3.78 1.23
CA HIS A 218 -1.67 -3.37 2.43
C HIS A 218 -3.15 -3.12 2.17
N ASP A 219 -3.53 -2.43 1.08
CA ASP A 219 -4.93 -2.18 0.73
C ASP A 219 -5.73 -3.48 0.57
N ALA A 220 -5.12 -4.48 -0.07
CA ALA A 220 -5.77 -5.76 -0.29
C ALA A 220 -5.96 -6.53 1.04
N ILE A 221 -5.01 -6.43 1.98
CA ILE A 221 -5.12 -7.02 3.32
C ILE A 221 -6.18 -6.29 4.15
N LEU A 222 -6.22 -4.95 4.10
CA LEU A 222 -7.24 -4.16 4.80
C LEU A 222 -8.64 -4.53 4.32
N LYS A 223 -8.85 -4.67 3.01
CA LYS A 223 -10.13 -5.13 2.44
C LYS A 223 -10.55 -6.52 2.91
N ILE A 224 -9.58 -7.38 3.23
CA ILE A 224 -9.85 -8.70 3.79
C ILE A 224 -10.25 -8.59 5.27
N LEU A 225 -9.51 -7.82 6.07
CA LEU A 225 -9.81 -7.60 7.50
C LEU A 225 -11.13 -6.84 7.73
N GLU A 226 -11.50 -5.97 6.80
CA GLU A 226 -12.75 -5.21 6.82
C GLU A 226 -13.96 -6.03 6.31
N ALA A 227 -13.72 -7.18 5.65
CA ALA A 227 -14.79 -8.05 5.24
C ALA A 227 -15.36 -8.81 6.45
N GLU A 228 -16.67 -9.02 6.47
CA GLU A 228 -17.30 -9.82 7.52
C GLU A 228 -16.79 -11.27 7.45
N PRO A 229 -16.38 -11.86 8.60
CA PRO A 229 -15.92 -13.24 8.64
C PRO A 229 -17.06 -14.17 8.22
N ASP A 230 -16.75 -15.19 7.43
CA ASP A 230 -17.74 -16.22 7.08
C ASP A 230 -17.70 -17.30 8.17
N ASP A 231 -18.74 -17.34 9.02
CA ASP A 231 -18.89 -18.32 10.11
C ASP A 231 -18.78 -19.80 9.64
N SER A 232 -18.80 -20.04 8.33
CA SER A 232 -18.69 -21.37 7.74
C SER A 232 -17.26 -21.88 7.52
N GLU A 233 -16.21 -21.07 7.73
CA GLU A 233 -14.80 -21.48 7.54
C GLU A 233 -13.94 -21.25 8.82
N PRO A 234 -13.68 -22.29 9.64
CA PRO A 234 -12.94 -22.16 10.91
C PRO A 234 -11.45 -21.79 10.74
N ASP A 235 -10.88 -22.01 9.55
CA ASP A 235 -9.49 -21.66 9.27
C ASP A 235 -9.30 -20.13 9.10
N GLU A 236 -10.40 -19.36 8.91
CA GLU A 236 -10.33 -17.90 8.82
C GLU A 236 -9.92 -17.24 10.15
N GLU A 237 -10.19 -17.85 11.31
CA GLU A 237 -9.83 -17.29 12.62
C GLU A 237 -8.31 -17.24 12.85
N THR A 238 -7.53 -18.07 12.15
CA THR A 238 -6.06 -18.12 12.30
C THR A 238 -5.33 -17.07 11.47
N LEU A 239 -6.02 -16.40 10.56
CA LEU A 239 -5.43 -15.49 9.58
C LEU A 239 -5.23 -14.04 10.09
N PRO A 240 -6.17 -13.44 10.85
CA PRO A 240 -6.02 -12.09 11.37
C PRO A 240 -4.70 -11.87 12.12
N PRO A 241 -4.23 -12.75 13.04
CA PRO A 241 -2.95 -12.55 13.73
C PRO A 241 -1.76 -12.38 12.79
N VAL A 242 -1.74 -13.13 11.69
CA VAL A 242 -0.66 -13.07 10.69
C VAL A 242 -0.77 -11.79 9.86
N MET A 243 -1.99 -11.37 9.50
CA MET A 243 -2.24 -10.12 8.78
C MET A 243 -1.86 -8.89 9.62
N TYR A 244 -2.24 -8.85 10.90
CA TYR A 244 -1.82 -7.81 11.83
C TYR A 244 -0.31 -7.81 12.04
N GLY A 245 0.32 -8.99 12.15
CA GLY A 245 1.77 -9.11 12.19
C GLY A 245 2.45 -8.51 10.96
N PHE A 246 1.91 -8.79 9.77
CA PHE A 246 2.38 -8.17 8.52
C PHE A 246 2.22 -6.65 8.52
N LEU A 247 1.03 -6.14 8.84
CA LEU A 247 0.77 -4.70 8.83
C LEU A 247 1.64 -3.95 9.86
N THR A 248 1.94 -4.60 10.99
CA THR A 248 2.82 -4.04 12.03
C THR A 248 4.23 -3.84 11.45
N ALA A 249 4.81 -4.90 10.89
CA ALA A 249 6.14 -4.83 10.29
C ALA A 249 6.19 -3.98 9.00
N PHE A 250 5.07 -3.86 8.30
CA PHE A 250 4.96 -3.00 7.13
C PHE A 250 5.09 -1.51 7.48
N CYS A 251 4.57 -1.08 8.63
CA CYS A 251 4.60 0.33 9.04
C CYS A 251 5.65 0.68 10.11
N GLU A 252 6.34 -0.33 10.67
CA GLU A 252 7.40 -0.14 11.66
C GLU A 252 8.47 0.85 11.15
N ASP A 253 8.67 1.91 11.94
CA ASP A 253 9.59 3.02 11.68
C ASP A 253 9.47 3.70 10.29
N ASN A 254 8.31 3.58 9.62
CA ASN A 254 8.08 4.16 8.31
C ASN A 254 6.87 5.13 8.30
N PRO A 255 7.09 6.44 8.46
CA PRO A 255 6.03 7.45 8.52
C PRO A 255 5.05 7.46 7.34
N LYS A 256 5.53 7.11 6.14
CA LYS A 256 4.68 7.05 4.94
C LYS A 256 3.71 5.86 5.01
N ASN A 257 4.19 4.71 5.49
CA ASN A 257 3.35 3.53 5.68
C ASN A 257 2.41 3.67 6.87
N GLN A 258 2.86 4.28 7.96
CA GLN A 258 2.00 4.64 9.08
C GLN A 258 0.83 5.52 8.61
N ALA A 259 1.11 6.54 7.78
CA ALA A 259 0.07 7.39 7.21
C ALA A 259 -0.89 6.64 6.27
N ALA A 260 -0.39 5.66 5.51
CA ALA A 260 -1.22 4.83 4.63
C ALA A 260 -2.20 3.93 5.42
N LEU A 261 -1.82 3.44 6.60
CA LEU A 261 -2.69 2.63 7.46
C LEU A 261 -3.61 3.46 8.37
N CYS A 262 -3.31 4.74 8.57
CA CYS A 262 -4.05 5.65 9.46
C CYS A 262 -5.28 6.24 8.77
N THR A 263 -6.19 5.38 8.27
CA THR A 263 -7.50 5.80 7.73
C THR A 263 -8.62 5.60 8.76
N ASP A 264 -9.67 6.42 8.72
CA ASP A 264 -10.80 6.31 9.65
C ASP A 264 -11.49 4.95 9.60
N SER A 265 -11.52 4.30 8.42
CA SER A 265 -12.07 2.95 8.23
C SER A 265 -11.20 1.93 8.95
N SER A 266 -9.91 1.92 8.63
CA SER A 266 -8.96 0.95 9.18
C SER A 266 -8.85 1.06 10.70
N LEU A 267 -8.78 2.28 11.25
CA LEU A 267 -8.74 2.50 12.69
C LEU A 267 -9.98 1.99 13.43
N ARG A 268 -11.17 2.08 12.82
CA ARG A 268 -12.40 1.51 13.39
C ARG A 268 -12.35 -0.02 13.41
N THR A 269 -11.89 -0.62 12.31
CA THR A 269 -11.72 -2.08 12.22
C THR A 269 -10.74 -2.58 13.27
N PHE A 270 -9.58 -1.92 13.40
CA PHE A 270 -8.56 -2.30 14.39
C PHE A 270 -9.08 -2.17 15.82
N ALA A 271 -9.76 -1.06 16.13
CA ALA A 271 -10.36 -0.84 17.46
C ALA A 271 -11.48 -1.84 17.78
N GLY A 272 -12.23 -2.30 16.76
CA GLY A 272 -13.28 -3.31 16.91
C GLY A 272 -12.75 -4.74 17.10
N GLN A 273 -11.51 -5.00 16.67
CA GLN A 273 -10.85 -6.31 16.74
C GLN A 273 -9.75 -6.36 17.81
N LEU A 274 -9.85 -5.52 18.84
CA LEU A 274 -8.95 -5.54 19.99
C LEU A 274 -9.23 -6.77 20.87
N THR A 275 -8.51 -7.85 20.59
CA THR A 275 -8.47 -9.07 21.40
C THR A 275 -7.02 -9.50 21.60
N ASP A 276 -6.74 -10.22 22.69
CA ASP A 276 -5.37 -10.52 23.13
C ASP A 276 -4.55 -11.34 22.10
N ASP A 277 -5.24 -12.14 21.28
CA ASP A 277 -4.61 -13.10 20.36
C ASP A 277 -4.44 -12.58 18.93
N VAL A 278 -5.10 -11.46 18.58
CA VAL A 278 -5.16 -10.95 17.20
C VAL A 278 -4.06 -9.95 16.88
N GLY A 279 -3.53 -9.22 17.88
CA GLY A 279 -2.40 -8.30 17.69
C GLY A 279 -2.76 -6.94 17.07
N ALA A 280 -4.04 -6.57 17.04
CA ALA A 280 -4.51 -5.26 16.56
C ALA A 280 -3.97 -4.10 17.42
N ASP A 281 -3.74 -4.33 18.71
CA ASP A 281 -3.11 -3.40 19.65
C ASP A 281 -1.66 -3.08 19.23
N LYS A 282 -0.87 -4.11 18.90
CA LYS A 282 0.51 -3.95 18.43
C LYS A 282 0.57 -3.15 17.13
N LEU A 283 -0.37 -3.37 16.22
CA LEU A 283 -0.48 -2.59 14.99
C LEU A 283 -0.77 -1.11 15.30
N LEU A 284 -1.75 -0.83 16.17
CA LEU A 284 -2.08 0.55 16.55
C LEU A 284 -0.87 1.25 17.20
N ILE A 285 -0.12 0.55 18.05
CA ILE A 285 1.13 1.07 18.63
C ILE A 285 2.13 1.40 17.51
N ALA A 286 2.35 0.50 16.55
CA ALA A 286 3.29 0.71 15.45
C ALA A 286 2.88 1.87 14.52
N ILE A 287 1.58 2.05 14.25
CA ILE A 287 1.05 3.14 13.42
C ILE A 287 1.36 4.50 14.05
N PHE A 288 1.21 4.63 15.37
CA PHE A 288 1.40 5.89 16.09
C PHE A 288 2.81 6.04 16.68
N HIS A 289 3.67 5.04 16.53
CA HIS A 289 5.02 5.06 17.10
C HIS A 289 5.85 6.19 16.50
N ASP A 290 6.36 7.06 17.36
CA ASP A 290 7.26 8.17 17.01
C ASP A 290 6.79 9.12 15.88
N ASN A 291 5.49 9.13 15.57
CA ASN A 291 4.90 9.95 14.52
C ASN A 291 4.04 11.09 15.08
N TYR A 292 4.69 12.23 15.34
CA TYR A 292 4.01 13.41 15.88
C TYR A 292 2.89 13.92 14.96
N GLU A 293 3.10 13.93 13.64
CA GLU A 293 2.10 14.45 12.69
C GLU A 293 0.80 13.64 12.73
N LEU A 294 0.88 12.32 12.85
CA LEU A 294 -0.29 11.46 12.98
C LEU A 294 -0.94 11.59 14.35
N CYS A 295 -0.17 11.57 15.44
CA CYS A 295 -0.73 11.67 16.79
C CYS A 295 -1.34 13.05 17.08
N ALA A 296 -0.85 14.11 16.44
CA ALA A 296 -1.41 15.46 16.56
C ALA A 296 -2.79 15.61 15.90
N ARG A 297 -3.21 14.67 15.03
CA ARG A 297 -4.56 14.65 14.46
C ARG A 297 -5.60 14.27 15.51
N ARG A 298 -6.85 14.67 15.30
CA ARG A 298 -7.96 14.38 16.23
C ARG A 298 -8.54 13.00 15.96
N HIS A 299 -8.21 12.02 16.81
CA HIS A 299 -8.68 10.63 16.74
C HIS A 299 -9.78 10.34 17.77
N GLU A 300 -10.82 11.17 17.82
CA GLU A 300 -11.83 11.12 18.90
C GLU A 300 -12.54 9.77 19.01
N SER A 301 -12.93 9.18 17.87
CA SER A 301 -13.61 7.88 17.79
C SER A 301 -12.73 6.72 18.26
N LEU A 302 -11.45 6.73 17.87
CA LEU A 302 -10.46 5.73 18.28
C LEU A 302 -10.20 5.81 19.79
N ILE A 303 -9.99 7.03 20.33
CA ILE A 303 -9.78 7.24 21.76
C ILE A 303 -11.00 6.77 22.57
N GLU A 304 -12.21 7.08 22.11
CA GLU A 304 -13.43 6.60 22.78
C GLU A 304 -13.52 5.08 22.76
N ALA A 305 -13.18 4.43 21.64
CA ALA A 305 -13.16 2.98 21.52
C ALA A 305 -12.12 2.31 22.43
N LEU A 306 -10.89 2.81 22.44
CA LEU A 306 -9.80 2.31 23.29
C LEU A 306 -10.13 2.45 24.78
N VAL A 307 -10.65 3.59 25.19
CA VAL A 307 -11.05 3.83 26.59
C VAL A 307 -12.22 2.93 26.99
N ARG A 308 -13.20 2.73 26.10
CA ARG A 308 -14.33 1.84 26.35
C ARG A 308 -13.87 0.39 26.50
N GLU A 309 -13.00 -0.09 25.61
CA GLU A 309 -12.55 -1.48 25.62
C GLU A 309 -11.58 -1.76 26.78
N ALA A 310 -10.70 -0.81 27.11
CA ALA A 310 -9.84 -0.89 28.29
C ALA A 310 -10.64 -1.02 29.60
N CYS A 311 -11.81 -0.39 29.69
CA CYS A 311 -12.69 -0.50 30.85
C CYS A 311 -13.57 -1.75 30.82
N ARG A 312 -13.83 -2.34 29.65
CA ARG A 312 -14.75 -3.48 29.48
C ARG A 312 -14.07 -4.83 29.67
N LEU A 313 -12.87 -5.00 29.12
CA LEU A 313 -12.13 -6.26 29.13
C LEU A 313 -10.82 -6.10 29.89
N SER A 314 -10.66 -6.82 31.01
CA SER A 314 -9.43 -6.75 31.81
C SER A 314 -8.21 -7.34 31.11
N SER A 315 -8.42 -8.24 30.15
CA SER A 315 -7.34 -8.91 29.43
C SER A 315 -6.70 -8.00 28.37
N VAL A 316 -7.52 -7.25 27.63
CA VAL A 316 -7.10 -6.31 26.56
C VAL A 316 -6.72 -4.93 27.11
N ALA A 317 -6.94 -4.68 28.41
CA ALA A 317 -6.72 -3.39 29.04
C ALA A 317 -5.27 -2.89 28.87
N MET A 318 -4.29 -3.79 28.98
CA MET A 318 -2.88 -3.41 28.84
C MET A 318 -2.54 -2.93 27.42
N GLY A 319 -2.99 -3.66 26.39
CA GLY A 319 -2.80 -3.26 24.99
C GLY A 319 -3.47 -1.93 24.66
N CYS A 320 -4.71 -1.72 25.16
CA CYS A 320 -5.40 -0.43 25.00
C CYS A 320 -4.65 0.72 25.69
N ILE A 321 -4.14 0.50 26.90
CA ILE A 321 -3.37 1.51 27.63
C ILE A 321 -2.09 1.86 26.87
N ASP A 322 -1.38 0.88 26.33
CA ASP A 322 -0.15 1.13 25.55
C ASP A 322 -0.45 1.89 24.26
N CYS A 323 -1.56 1.58 23.57
CA CYS A 323 -2.05 2.38 22.43
C CYS A 323 -2.32 3.84 22.85
N LEU A 324 -3.04 4.05 23.96
CA LEU A 324 -3.34 5.39 24.47
C LEU A 324 -2.07 6.15 24.86
N ARG A 325 -1.03 5.48 25.37
CA ARG A 325 0.26 6.10 25.69
C ARG A 325 0.93 6.69 24.45
N CYS A 326 0.90 5.99 23.32
CA CYS A 326 1.42 6.50 22.05
C CYS A 326 0.68 7.78 21.57
N LEU A 327 -0.63 7.86 21.82
CA LEU A 327 -1.45 9.02 21.44
C LEU A 327 -1.31 10.22 22.38
N VAL A 328 -0.86 10.00 23.62
CA VAL A 328 -0.75 11.04 24.68
C VAL A 328 0.53 11.85 24.57
N ALA A 329 1.63 11.21 24.16
CA ALA A 329 2.92 11.88 24.03
C ALA A 329 3.81 11.18 23.00
N VAL A 330 4.53 11.98 22.22
CA VAL A 330 5.55 11.50 21.28
C VAL A 330 6.89 12.07 21.71
N LYS A 331 7.89 11.22 21.97
CA LYS A 331 9.24 11.64 22.44
C LYS A 331 9.19 12.65 23.60
N GLN A 332 8.32 12.40 24.59
CA GLN A 332 8.06 13.26 25.75
C GLN A 332 7.37 14.61 25.46
N VAL A 333 7.02 14.90 24.21
CA VAL A 333 6.19 16.06 23.86
C VAL A 333 4.71 15.70 24.06
N PRO A 334 3.99 16.37 24.97
CA PRO A 334 2.60 16.06 25.26
C PRO A 334 1.66 16.52 24.14
N ILE A 335 0.65 15.70 23.85
CA ILE A 335 -0.42 15.99 22.90
C ILE A 335 -1.68 16.37 23.67
N GLN A 336 -1.87 17.69 23.82
CA GLN A 336 -2.85 18.27 24.73
C GLN A 336 -4.30 17.85 24.44
N HIS A 337 -4.71 17.80 23.16
CA HIS A 337 -6.09 17.44 22.83
C HIS A 337 -6.38 15.96 23.12
N SER A 338 -5.45 15.05 22.80
CA SER A 338 -5.56 13.62 23.11
C SER A 338 -5.67 13.40 24.61
N GLN A 339 -4.82 14.07 25.41
CA GLN A 339 -4.88 14.02 26.88
C GLN A 339 -6.23 14.47 27.43
N TYR A 340 -6.74 15.62 26.95
CA TYR A 340 -8.03 16.14 27.35
C TYR A 340 -9.19 15.19 26.98
N GLN A 341 -9.14 14.61 25.78
CA GLN A 341 -10.17 13.70 25.30
C GLN A 341 -10.21 12.39 26.11
N ILE A 342 -9.05 11.83 26.42
CA ILE A 342 -8.93 10.62 27.27
C ILE A 342 -9.51 10.89 28.65
N LEU A 343 -9.12 12.01 29.29
CA LEU A 343 -9.63 12.38 30.61
C LEU A 343 -11.15 12.56 30.60
N THR A 344 -11.67 13.23 29.57
CA THR A 344 -13.12 13.45 29.41
C THR A 344 -13.88 12.14 29.25
N ASN A 345 -13.37 11.20 28.45
CA ASN A 345 -14.00 9.90 28.25
C ASN A 345 -13.93 9.01 29.50
N LEU A 346 -12.81 9.00 30.21
CA LEU A 346 -12.70 8.29 31.49
C LEU A 346 -13.70 8.84 32.52
N ASN A 347 -13.84 10.17 32.60
CA ASN A 347 -14.82 10.78 33.50
C ASN A 347 -16.27 10.41 33.11
N LYS A 348 -16.60 10.43 31.81
CA LYS A 348 -17.92 9.97 31.32
C LYS A 348 -18.21 8.52 31.73
N ILE A 349 -17.24 7.62 31.58
CA ILE A 349 -17.42 6.22 32.00
C ILE A 349 -17.58 6.13 33.52
N ALA A 350 -16.73 6.82 34.29
CA ALA A 350 -16.82 6.85 35.74
C ALA A 350 -18.20 7.33 36.22
N THR A 351 -18.74 8.41 35.64
CA THR A 351 -20.08 8.89 35.96
C THR A 351 -21.18 7.89 35.62
N LYS A 352 -21.04 7.11 34.55
CA LYS A 352 -22.01 6.04 34.18
C LYS A 352 -21.94 4.82 35.11
N VAL A 353 -20.81 4.56 35.74
CA VAL A 353 -20.62 3.43 36.66
C VAL A 353 -21.05 3.81 38.09
N LEU A 354 -20.86 5.08 38.46
CA LEU A 354 -21.14 5.59 39.81
C LEU A 354 -22.57 6.11 40.01
N CYS A 355 -23.29 6.44 38.94
CA CYS A 355 -24.71 6.80 38.94
C CYS A 355 -25.54 5.63 38.42
#